data_AF-A0A0Q9X2H3-F1
#
_entry.id   AF-A0A0Q9X2H3-F1
#
_cell.length_a   1.000
_cell.length_b   1.000
_cell.length_c   1.000
_cell.angle_alpha   90.00
_cell.angle_beta   90.00
_cell.angle_gamma   90.00
#
_symmetry.space_group_name_H-M   'P 1'
#
loop_
_entity.id
_entity.type
_entity.pdbx_description
1 polymer ?
#
loop_
_entity_poly.entity_id
_entity_poly.type
_entity_poly.pdbx_seq_one_letter_code
_entity_poly.pdbx_strand_id
1 'polypeptide(L)'
;MFPNPIEVVCIHIVQPIIDLLAYLLNEVHFLAFMAGCAVLGITLGLIFGIISVVWYKCSRETTVTKKQEFEGNVNRPINSIKND
;
A
#
# COMPACT_ATOMS: atom_id res chain seq x y z
N MET A 1 -5.51 9.12 -26.11
CA MET A 1 -5.48 9.43 -24.67
C MET A 1 -5.17 8.11 -23.98
N PHE A 2 -3.96 7.94 -23.45
CA PHE A 2 -3.59 6.68 -22.81
C PHE A 2 -4.37 6.58 -21.49
N PRO A 3 -5.20 5.53 -21.28
CA PRO A 3 -5.90 5.39 -20.02
C PRO A 3 -4.86 5.19 -18.92
N ASN A 4 -4.99 5.96 -17.85
CA ASN A 4 -4.09 5.82 -16.71
C ASN A 4 -4.27 4.38 -16.18
N PRO A 5 -3.21 3.69 -15.74
CA PRO A 5 -3.32 2.31 -15.26
C PRO A 5 -4.35 2.16 -14.12
N ILE A 6 -4.58 3.21 -13.34
CA ILE A 6 -5.62 3.28 -12.31
C ILE A 6 -7.02 3.21 -12.91
N GLU A 7 -7.25 3.92 -14.02
CA GLU A 7 -8.53 3.96 -14.72
C GLU A 7 -8.88 2.61 -15.33
N VAL A 8 -7.89 1.92 -15.91
CA VAL A 8 -8.05 0.55 -16.44
C VAL A 8 -8.47 -0.41 -15.33
N VAL A 9 -7.83 -0.32 -14.16
CA VAL A 9 -8.16 -1.16 -12.99
C VAL A 9 -9.57 -0.85 -12.48
N CYS A 10 -9.96 0.43 -12.40
CA CYS A 10 -11.31 0.80 -12.01
C CYS A 10 -12.37 0.23 -12.96
N ILE A 11 -12.15 0.33 -14.26
CA ILE A 11 -13.15 -0.14 -15.24
C ILE A 11 -13.20 -1.67 -15.31
N HIS A 12 -12.06 -2.36 -15.21
CA HIS A 12 -12.03 -3.82 -15.41
C HIS A 12 -12.14 -4.65 -14.14
N ILE A 13 -11.81 -4.09 -12.97
CA ILE A 13 -11.86 -4.83 -11.70
C ILE A 13 -12.95 -4.27 -10.79
N VAL A 14 -13.03 -2.95 -10.61
CA VAL A 14 -14.00 -2.36 -9.67
C VAL A 14 -15.42 -2.42 -10.23
N GLN A 15 -15.59 -2.13 -11.53
CA GLN A 15 -16.89 -2.11 -12.19
C GLN A 15 -17.66 -3.45 -12.11
N PRO A 16 -17.07 -4.63 -12.44
CA PRO A 16 -17.77 -5.90 -12.30
C PRO A 16 -18.06 -6.29 -10.84
N ILE A 17 -17.24 -5.83 -9.88
CA ILE A 17 -17.54 -6.03 -8.44
C ILE A 17 -18.79 -5.26 -8.04
N ILE A 18 -18.91 -4.00 -8.49
CA ILE A 18 -20.09 -3.17 -8.22
C ILE A 18 -21.33 -3.75 -8.88
N ASP A 19 -21.21 -4.20 -10.13
CA ASP A 19 -22.32 -4.78 -10.88
C ASP A 19 -22.82 -6.10 -10.25
N LEU A 20 -21.89 -6.94 -9.79
CA LEU A 20 -22.20 -8.14 -9.02
C LEU A 20 -22.90 -7.80 -7.69
N LEU A 21 -22.44 -6.79 -6.96
CA LEU A 21 -23.07 -6.32 -5.72
C LEU A 21 -24.48 -5.79 -5.97
N ALA A 22 -24.68 -5.01 -7.03
CA ALA A 22 -25.98 -4.47 -7.41
C ALA A 22 -26.98 -5.58 -7.77
N TYR A 23 -26.53 -6.60 -8.52
CA TYR A 23 -27.31 -7.78 -8.83
C TYR A 23 -27.69 -8.55 -7.55
N LEU A 24 -26.73 -8.81 -6.66
CA LEU A 24 -26.98 -9.51 -5.41
C LEU A 24 -27.94 -8.75 -4.48
N LEU A 25 -27.90 -7.41 -4.51
CA LEU A 25 -28.79 -6.57 -3.70
C LEU A 25 -30.25 -6.61 -4.20
N ASN A 26 -30.43 -6.72 -5.52
CA ASN A 26 -31.74 -6.63 -6.17
C ASN A 26 -32.45 -7.99 -6.30
N GLU A 27 -31.70 -9.07 -6.54
CA GLU A 27 -32.27 -10.36 -6.97
C GLU A 27 -32.02 -11.52 -5.99
N VAL A 28 -31.11 -11.36 -5.03
CA VAL A 28 -30.69 -12.44 -4.11
C VAL A 28 -30.90 -11.99 -2.65
N HIS A 29 -31.17 -12.94 -1.75
CA HIS A 29 -31.36 -12.63 -0.32
C HIS A 29 -30.24 -11.72 0.22
N PHE A 30 -30.64 -10.64 0.92
CA PHE A 30 -29.76 -9.64 1.56
C PHE A 30 -28.56 -10.23 2.33
N LEU A 31 -28.71 -11.46 2.85
CA LEU A 31 -27.66 -12.20 3.52
C LEU A 31 -26.45 -12.53 2.60
N ALA A 32 -26.69 -12.87 1.33
CA ALA A 32 -25.62 -13.15 0.36
C ALA A 32 -24.86 -11.89 -0.02
N PHE A 33 -25.57 -10.76 -0.15
CA PHE A 33 -24.96 -9.44 -0.37
C PHE A 33 -24.04 -9.06 0.80
N MET A 34 -24.52 -9.20 2.03
CA MET A 34 -23.72 -8.94 3.24
C MET A 34 -22.48 -9.85 3.32
N ALA A 35 -22.61 -11.13 2.99
CA ALA A 35 -21.48 -12.05 2.97
C ALA A 35 -20.44 -11.67 1.90
N GLY A 36 -20.87 -11.28 0.70
CA GLY A 36 -19.98 -10.80 -0.37
C GLY A 36 -19.21 -9.54 0.03
N CYS A 37 -19.90 -8.54 0.58
CA CYS A 37 -19.27 -7.33 1.11
C CYS A 37 -18.24 -7.63 2.22
N ALA A 38 -18.56 -8.56 3.13
CA ALA A 38 -17.67 -8.94 4.21
C ALA A 38 -16.36 -9.57 3.68
N VAL A 39 -16.45 -10.48 2.70
CA VAL A 39 -15.28 -11.11 2.09
C VAL A 39 -14.42 -10.10 1.34
N LEU A 40 -15.03 -9.16 0.60
CA LEU A 40 -14.30 -8.08 -0.07
C LEU A 40 -13.58 -7.17 0.93
N GLY A 41 -14.25 -6.79 2.02
CA GLY A 41 -13.68 -5.98 3.08
C GLY A 41 -12.49 -6.65 3.78
N ILE A 42 -12.62 -7.94 4.12
CA ILE A 42 -11.52 -8.74 4.71
C ILE A 42 -10.34 -8.80 3.75
N THR A 43 -10.57 -9.06 2.47
CA THR A 43 -9.51 -9.18 1.46
C THR A 43 -8.76 -7.85 1.28
N LEU A 44 -9.49 -6.74 1.12
CA LEU A 44 -8.91 -5.41 1.01
C LEU A 44 -8.15 -5.02 2.28
N GLY A 45 -8.73 -5.28 3.45
CA GLY A 45 -8.09 -5.04 4.74
C GLY A 45 -6.79 -5.82 4.91
N LEU A 46 -6.76 -7.09 4.47
CA LEU A 46 -5.57 -7.92 4.51
C LEU A 46 -4.46 -7.37 3.62
N ILE A 47 -4.80 -6.97 2.38
CA ILE A 47 -3.85 -6.38 1.43
C ILE A 47 -3.26 -5.07 2.01
N PHE A 48 -4.11 -4.17 2.50
CA PHE A 48 -3.67 -2.93 3.13
C PHE A 48 -2.83 -3.17 4.38
N GLY A 49 -3.19 -4.17 5.19
CA GLY A 49 -2.41 -4.59 6.36
C GLY A 49 -1.01 -5.05 5.99
N ILE A 50 -0.89 -5.92 4.98
CA ILE A 50 0.42 -6.40 4.49
C ILE A 50 1.24 -5.23 3.94
N ILE A 51 0.65 -4.35 3.12
CA ILE A 51 1.32 -3.16 2.60
C ILE A 51 1.83 -2.28 3.74
N SER A 52 1.01 -2.07 4.78
CA SER A 52 1.40 -1.27 5.95
C SER A 52 2.57 -1.88 6.72
N VAL A 53 2.57 -3.19 6.94
CA VAL A 53 3.68 -3.89 7.61
C VAL A 53 4.96 -3.86 6.77
N VAL A 54 4.87 -4.09 5.46
CA VAL A 54 6.00 -4.00 4.53
C VAL A 54 6.54 -2.58 4.50
N TRP A 55 5.66 -1.58 4.41
CA TRP A 55 6.04 -0.17 4.44
C TRP A 55 6.72 0.22 5.74
N TYR A 56 6.18 -0.22 6.90
CA TYR A 56 6.78 0.02 8.20
C TYR A 56 8.18 -0.59 8.31
N LYS A 57 8.36 -1.82 7.80
CA LYS A 57 9.67 -2.50 7.76
C LYS A 57 10.66 -1.77 6.84
N CYS A 58 10.26 -1.45 5.61
CA CYS A 58 11.08 -0.69 4.66
C CYS A 58 11.47 0.69 5.23
N SER A 59 10.51 1.42 5.81
CA SER A 59 10.74 2.74 6.38
C SER A 59 11.75 2.71 7.53
N ARG A 60 11.73 1.63 8.34
CA ARG A 60 12.74 1.39 9.38
C ARG A 60 14.12 1.15 8.80
N GLU A 61 14.25 0.30 7.77
CA GLU A 61 15.54 0.06 7.12
C GLU A 61 16.11 1.34 6.50
N THR A 62 15.26 2.19 5.90
CA THR A 62 15.70 3.49 5.38
C THR A 62 16.13 4.46 6.48
N THR A 63 15.55 4.39 7.68
CA THR A 63 15.97 5.25 8.80
C THR A 63 17.25 4.76 9.47
N VAL A 64 17.50 3.45 9.52
CA VAL A 64 18.74 2.88 10.08
C VAL A 64 19.93 3.19 9.18
N THR A 65 19.79 3.05 7.86
CA THR A 65 20.83 3.44 6.90
C THR A 65 21.13 4.94 6.97
N LYS A 66 20.11 5.80 7.05
CA LYS A 66 20.31 7.26 7.20
C LYS A 66 20.96 7.66 8.53
N LYS A 67 20.63 6.97 9.64
CA LYS A 67 21.30 7.21 10.93
C LYS A 67 22.77 6.80 10.89
N GLN A 68 23.11 5.68 10.26
CA GLN A 68 24.50 5.25 10.14
C GLN A 68 25.33 6.13 9.20
N GLU A 69 24.74 6.66 8.13
CA GLU A 69 25.40 7.66 7.29
C GLU A 69 25.64 8.98 8.04
N PHE A 70 24.69 9.41 8.88
CA PHE A 70 24.84 10.64 9.67
C PHE A 70 25.88 10.47 10.79
N GLU A 71 25.87 9.35 11.52
CA GLU A 71 26.83 9.07 12.59
C GLU A 71 28.25 8.78 12.05
N GLY A 72 28.33 8.12 10.88
CA GLY A 72 29.59 7.91 10.16
C GLY A 72 30.16 9.16 9.49
N ASN A 73 29.35 10.20 9.24
CA ASN A 73 29.80 11.51 8.77
C ASN A 73 30.25 12.40 9.94
N VAL A 74 29.53 12.38 11.06
CA VAL A 74 29.88 13.12 12.29
C VAL A 74 31.18 12.60 12.94
N ASN A 75 31.47 11.30 12.84
CA ASN A 75 32.72 10.72 13.36
C ASN A 75 33.91 10.80 12.38
N ARG A 76 33.78 11.42 11.19
CA ARG A 76 34.99 11.78 10.42
C ARG A 76 35.61 13.01 11.12
N PRO A 77 36.80 12.88 11.71
CA PRO A 77 37.44 14.01 12.36
C PRO A 77 37.68 15.10 11.31
N ILE A 78 37.35 16.34 11.67
CA ILE A 78 37.66 17.59 10.95
C ILE A 78 39.18 17.86 10.99
N ASN A 79 40.01 16.83 10.80
CA ASN A 79 41.46 16.89 10.87
C ASN A 79 42.13 16.70 9.49
N SER A 80 41.37 16.70 8.39
CA SER A 80 41.95 16.72 7.03
C SER A 80 41.85 18.06 6.32
N ILE A 81 41.20 19.08 6.90
CA ILE A 81 41.17 20.46 6.38
C ILE A 81 42.19 21.32 7.13
N LYS A 82 43.38 20.78 7.40
CA LYS A 82 44.54 21.57 7.82
C LYS A 82 45.79 20.73 7.60
N ASN A 83 46.23 20.65 6.35
CA ASN A 83 47.62 20.45 5.91
C ASN A 83 47.57 20.31 4.40
N ASP A 84 47.54 21.45 3.71
CA ASP A 84 48.34 21.79 2.52
C ASP A 84 47.94 23.19 2.04
#